data_AF-A0AAD4DQ52-F1
#
_entry.id   AF-A0AAD4DQ52-F1
#
_cell.length_a   1.000
_cell.length_b   1.000
_cell.length_c   1.000
_cell.angle_alpha   90.00
_cell.angle_beta   90.00
_cell.angle_gamma   90.00
#
_symmetry.space_group_name_H-M   'P 1'
#
loop_
_entity.id
_entity.type
_entity.pdbx_description
1 polymer ?
#
loop_
_entity_poly.entity_id
_entity_poly.type
_entity_poly.pdbx_seq_one_letter_code
_entity_poly.pdbx_strand_id
1 'polypeptide(L)'
;MYHRVHLPWLRLRHDDLYWRVFPQFTRNFVKMVIGSPLLCMEGKRRVTQFIQSSFVQLLVQLFQDVHSSHEEYIVKDHWVKGNSDAILNEVKMLEEVKGVAGVPRLVGYWLVQAEEGHPDETQRYRNKIENSTVGAYRTHIRLVLKPRARPLYMFRSKKELLRVLRDIVLIQQCAVETHQILHRDCSLNNIMIEDCEGGSRGSLIDWEFASRITSDNTYPTGGTG
;
A
#
# COMPACT_ATOMS: atom_id res chain seq x y z
N MET A 1 45.21 5.43 -24.92
CA MET A 1 44.29 6.31 -25.69
C MET A 1 42.93 5.65 -25.62
N TYR A 2 42.06 6.09 -24.69
CA TYR A 2 40.69 5.59 -24.55
C TYR A 2 39.75 6.77 -24.55
N HIS A 3 38.78 6.75 -25.46
CA HIS A 3 37.85 7.83 -25.72
C HIS A 3 36.87 8.02 -24.55
N ARG A 4 36.75 9.27 -24.11
CA ARG A 4 35.76 9.76 -23.15
C ARG A 4 34.44 9.96 -23.90
N VAL A 5 33.42 9.14 -23.62
CA VAL A 5 32.05 9.39 -24.08
C VAL A 5 31.34 10.26 -23.05
N HIS A 6 30.97 11.47 -23.46
CA HIS A 6 30.25 12.45 -22.65
C HIS A 6 28.74 12.22 -22.84
N LEU A 7 28.00 11.86 -21.78
CA LEU A 7 26.53 11.74 -21.81
C LEU A 7 25.90 12.92 -21.04
N PRO A 8 25.09 13.81 -21.66
CA PRO A 8 24.78 15.14 -21.11
C PRO A 8 23.57 15.27 -20.17
N TRP A 9 22.99 14.19 -19.64
CA TRP A 9 21.65 14.26 -19.02
C TRP A 9 21.59 14.06 -17.49
N LEU A 10 22.72 14.09 -16.79
CA LEU A 10 22.74 14.02 -15.33
C LEU A 10 22.72 15.42 -14.71
N ARG A 11 21.53 16.01 -14.57
CA ARG A 11 21.34 17.22 -13.75
C ARG A 11 19.98 17.18 -13.05
N LEU A 12 19.90 16.43 -11.95
CA LEU A 12 18.80 16.57 -11.00
C LEU A 12 18.99 17.90 -10.27
N ARG A 13 18.03 18.81 -10.41
CA ARG A 13 17.98 20.05 -9.63
C ARG A 13 17.53 19.71 -8.22
N HIS A 14 18.20 20.33 -7.26
CA HIS A 14 18.07 20.10 -5.82
C HIS A 14 16.69 20.50 -5.24
N ASP A 15 15.79 21.05 -6.06
CA ASP A 15 14.54 21.70 -5.59
C ASP A 15 13.29 20.79 -5.62
N ASP A 16 13.39 19.55 -6.13
CA ASP A 16 12.23 18.65 -6.31
C ASP A 16 11.98 17.69 -5.12
N LEU A 17 12.74 17.79 -4.03
CA LEU A 17 12.60 16.95 -2.83
C LEU A 17 11.99 17.73 -1.66
N TYR A 18 10.67 17.95 -1.70
CA TYR A 18 9.94 18.44 -0.53
C TYR A 18 9.57 17.29 0.41
N TRP A 19 10.43 17.05 1.40
CA TRP A 19 10.10 16.31 2.61
C TRP A 19 9.43 17.25 3.62
N ARG A 20 8.10 17.24 3.72
CA ARG A 20 7.42 17.73 4.93
C ARG A 20 7.15 16.54 5.85
N VAL A 21 8.07 16.35 6.79
CA VAL A 21 7.88 15.48 7.96
C VAL A 21 6.81 16.13 8.83
N PHE A 22 5.63 15.53 8.93
CA PHE A 22 4.72 15.76 10.06
C PHE A 22 4.90 14.59 11.03
N PRO A 23 5.42 14.83 12.25
CA PRO A 23 5.77 13.77 13.17
C PRO A 23 4.56 13.39 14.02
N GLN A 24 3.47 12.88 13.43
CA GLN A 24 2.40 12.18 14.16
C GLN A 24 1.64 11.31 13.14
N PHE A 25 1.44 10.02 13.41
CA PHE A 25 0.74 8.99 12.61
C PHE A 25 1.56 8.16 11.61
N THR A 26 1.65 6.86 11.93
CA THR A 26 2.26 5.78 11.14
C THR A 26 1.32 5.29 10.04
N ARG A 27 1.24 5.97 8.90
CA ARG A 27 0.73 5.39 7.63
C ARG A 27 1.49 6.05 6.47
N ASN A 28 2.66 5.51 6.13
CA ASN A 28 3.49 6.07 5.05
C ASN A 28 3.04 5.50 3.70
N PHE A 29 2.20 6.23 2.97
CA PHE A 29 2.08 6.04 1.52
C PHE A 29 3.32 6.66 0.86
N VAL A 30 4.26 5.83 0.41
CA VAL A 30 5.44 6.33 -0.31
C VAL A 30 5.06 6.54 -1.77
N LYS A 31 5.11 7.79 -2.24
CA LYS A 31 5.09 8.12 -3.67
C LYS A 31 6.41 7.65 -4.27
N MET A 32 6.45 6.47 -4.88
CA MET A 32 7.59 6.04 -5.68
C MET A 32 7.32 6.38 -7.14
N VAL A 33 7.84 7.52 -7.61
CA VAL A 33 7.97 7.79 -9.06
C VAL A 33 9.19 7.00 -9.51
N ILE A 34 8.97 5.83 -10.11
CA ILE A 34 10.08 4.98 -10.55
C ILE A 34 10.62 5.53 -11.87
N GLY A 35 11.54 6.47 -11.76
CA GLY A 35 12.23 7.09 -12.89
C GLY A 35 13.72 7.20 -12.63
N SER A 36 14.43 6.06 -12.68
CA SER A 36 15.85 5.89 -13.08
C SER A 36 16.45 4.62 -12.41
N PRO A 37 17.25 3.83 -13.13
CA PRO A 37 17.94 2.68 -12.57
C PRO A 37 19.20 3.19 -11.88
N LEU A 38 19.14 3.45 -10.58
CA LEU A 38 20.30 3.46 -9.66
C LEU A 38 19.78 3.78 -8.24
N LEU A 39 19.82 2.78 -7.37
CA LEU A 39 19.79 3.00 -5.93
C LEU A 39 20.97 3.93 -5.56
N CYS A 40 20.69 5.19 -5.25
CA CYS A 40 21.63 6.01 -4.50
C CYS A 40 21.42 5.75 -3.00
N MET A 41 22.17 4.78 -2.49
CA MET A 41 22.36 4.55 -1.06
C MET A 41 23.50 5.47 -0.59
N GLU A 42 23.17 6.64 -0.06
CA GLU A 42 24.14 7.43 0.71
C GLU A 42 23.46 8.06 1.94
N GLY A 43 23.75 7.49 3.11
CA GLY A 43 23.17 7.91 4.39
C GLY A 43 23.24 6.84 5.49
N LYS A 44 24.46 6.56 5.97
CA LYS A 44 24.82 5.85 7.22
C LYS A 44 23.71 5.11 8.00
N ARG A 45 23.44 3.85 7.64
CA ARG A 45 23.49 2.63 8.48
C ARG A 45 23.04 1.43 7.65
N ARG A 46 23.90 0.43 7.54
CA ARG A 46 23.68 -0.80 6.75
C ARG A 46 22.46 -1.55 7.29
N VAL A 47 21.37 -1.54 6.54
CA VAL A 47 20.37 -2.62 6.54
C VAL A 47 20.34 -3.13 5.11
N THR A 48 21.14 -4.15 4.82
CA THR A 48 21.04 -4.90 3.57
C THR A 48 19.79 -5.76 3.66
N GLN A 49 18.63 -5.21 3.28
CA GLN A 49 17.40 -6.00 3.16
C GLN A 49 17.60 -7.05 2.06
N PHE A 50 17.31 -8.31 2.37
CA PHE A 50 17.44 -9.41 1.43
C PHE A 50 16.31 -9.32 0.39
N ILE A 51 16.68 -9.23 -0.88
CA ILE A 51 15.73 -9.12 -1.99
C ILE A 51 15.51 -10.53 -2.55
N GLN A 52 14.33 -11.11 -2.33
CA GLN A 52 14.01 -12.43 -2.88
C GLN A 52 14.01 -12.43 -4.42
N SER A 53 14.40 -13.55 -5.04
CA SER A 53 14.49 -13.69 -6.51
C SER A 53 13.17 -13.41 -7.23
N SER A 54 12.03 -13.83 -6.66
CA SER A 54 10.69 -13.58 -7.22
C SER A 54 10.27 -12.11 -7.10
N PHE A 55 10.74 -11.41 -6.07
CA PHE A 55 10.47 -9.99 -5.86
C PHE A 55 11.26 -9.11 -6.83
N VAL A 56 12.54 -9.45 -7.12
CA VAL A 56 13.28 -8.81 -8.21
C VAL A 56 12.53 -8.99 -9.51
N GLN A 57 12.04 -10.18 -9.82
CA GLN A 57 11.31 -10.44 -11.05
C GLN A 57 10.01 -9.65 -11.15
N LEU A 58 9.19 -9.59 -10.09
CA LEU A 58 7.98 -8.78 -10.07
C LEU A 58 8.30 -7.28 -10.18
N LEU A 59 9.32 -6.78 -9.48
CA LEU A 59 9.74 -5.37 -9.62
C LEU A 59 10.31 -5.07 -11.00
N VAL A 60 11.07 -5.97 -11.58
CA VAL A 60 11.62 -5.82 -12.94
C VAL A 60 10.47 -5.82 -13.95
N GLN A 61 9.49 -6.71 -13.79
CA GLN A 61 8.30 -6.74 -14.62
C GLN A 61 7.47 -5.45 -14.46
N LEU A 62 7.19 -5.03 -13.22
CA LEU A 62 6.50 -3.76 -12.95
C LEU A 62 7.28 -2.58 -13.54
N PHE A 63 8.62 -2.57 -13.43
CA PHE A 63 9.45 -1.53 -14.00
C PHE A 63 9.39 -1.51 -15.53
N GLN A 64 9.44 -2.68 -16.16
CA GLN A 64 9.25 -2.82 -17.60
C GLN A 64 7.86 -2.33 -18.02
N ASP A 65 6.81 -2.74 -17.30
CA ASP A 65 5.44 -2.33 -17.56
C ASP A 65 5.27 -0.80 -17.41
N VAL A 66 5.77 -0.20 -16.33
CA VAL A 66 5.74 1.27 -16.15
C VAL A 66 6.46 1.98 -17.31
N HIS A 67 7.60 1.43 -17.74
CA HIS A 67 8.39 2.01 -18.83
C HIS A 67 7.72 1.89 -20.20
N SER A 68 7.01 0.79 -20.46
CA SER A 68 6.38 0.53 -21.76
C SER A 68 4.93 1.02 -21.89
N SER A 69 4.20 1.10 -20.77
CA SER A 69 2.74 1.34 -20.77
C SER A 69 2.27 2.58 -20.01
N HIS A 70 3.16 3.30 -19.31
CA HIS A 70 2.81 4.41 -18.41
C HIS A 70 1.79 4.07 -17.30
N GLU A 71 1.59 2.77 -17.02
CA GLU A 71 0.73 2.32 -15.94
C GLU A 71 1.28 2.76 -14.57
N GLU A 72 0.41 3.28 -13.70
CA GLU A 72 0.78 3.68 -12.35
C GLU A 72 0.36 2.62 -11.31
N TYR A 73 1.27 2.34 -10.38
CA TYR A 73 1.07 1.40 -9.28
C TYR A 73 1.23 2.11 -7.93
N ILE A 74 0.49 1.65 -6.93
CA ILE A 74 0.65 2.05 -5.53
C ILE A 74 1.38 0.94 -4.80
N VAL A 75 2.39 1.30 -4.02
CA VAL A 75 3.10 0.38 -3.15
C VAL A 75 2.75 0.75 -1.70
N LYS A 76 2.00 -0.12 -1.02
CA LYS A 76 1.67 0.04 0.41
C LYS A 76 2.67 -0.77 1.23
N ASP A 77 3.51 -0.08 1.98
CA ASP A 77 4.58 -0.66 2.79
C ASP A 77 4.29 -0.46 4.28
N HIS A 78 3.95 -1.52 5.02
CA HIS A 78 3.47 -1.36 6.40
C HIS A 78 3.74 -2.56 7.32
N TRP A 79 3.64 -2.32 8.62
CA TRP A 79 3.91 -3.29 9.68
C TRP A 79 2.59 -3.74 10.33
N VAL A 80 2.24 -5.01 10.21
CA VAL A 80 0.99 -5.56 10.72
C VAL A 80 1.22 -6.26 12.05
N LYS A 81 0.39 -5.95 13.05
CA LYS A 81 0.39 -6.66 14.34
C LYS A 81 -0.54 -7.86 14.24
N GLY A 82 -0.09 -9.03 14.70
CA GLY A 82 -0.95 -10.19 14.88
C GLY A 82 -0.31 -11.49 14.41
N ASN A 83 -1.13 -12.52 14.29
CA ASN A 83 -0.74 -13.83 13.76
C ASN A 83 -0.75 -13.81 12.22
N SER A 84 -0.41 -14.96 11.61
CA SER A 84 -0.39 -15.13 10.15
C SER A 84 -1.72 -14.76 9.48
N ASP A 85 -2.86 -14.96 10.14
CA ASP A 85 -4.17 -14.58 9.60
C ASP A 85 -4.37 -13.07 9.56
N ALA A 86 -3.99 -12.37 10.62
CA ALA A 86 -4.06 -10.90 10.68
C ALA A 86 -3.13 -10.27 9.64
N ILE A 87 -1.91 -10.80 9.49
CA ILE A 87 -0.90 -10.29 8.55
C ILE A 87 -1.42 -10.32 7.11
N LEU A 88 -2.14 -11.38 6.74
CA LEU A 88 -2.67 -11.56 5.39
C LEU A 88 -4.14 -11.13 5.26
N ASN A 89 -4.73 -10.49 6.27
CA ASN A 89 -6.16 -10.17 6.23
C ASN A 89 -6.49 -9.21 5.10
N GLU A 90 -5.74 -8.11 4.93
CA GLU A 90 -5.98 -7.16 3.83
C GLU A 90 -5.89 -7.85 2.46
N VAL A 91 -4.89 -8.73 2.27
CA VAL A 91 -4.72 -9.51 1.05
C VAL A 91 -5.93 -10.39 0.78
N LYS A 92 -6.37 -11.16 1.78
CA LYS A 92 -7.54 -12.03 1.68
C LYS A 92 -8.80 -11.22 1.31
N MET A 93 -9.04 -10.13 2.01
CA MET A 93 -10.21 -9.28 1.78
C MET A 93 -10.19 -8.66 0.38
N LEU A 94 -9.05 -8.14 -0.08
CA LEU A 94 -8.91 -7.56 -1.43
C LEU A 94 -9.11 -8.58 -2.55
N GLU A 95 -8.69 -9.83 -2.37
CA GLU A 95 -8.97 -10.90 -3.34
C GLU A 95 -10.45 -11.28 -3.35
N GLU A 96 -11.13 -11.26 -2.20
CA GLU A 96 -12.56 -11.58 -2.13
C GLU A 96 -13.45 -10.49 -2.73
N VAL A 97 -13.14 -9.21 -2.54
CA VAL A 97 -13.87 -8.08 -3.17
C VAL A 97 -13.30 -7.67 -4.54
N LYS A 98 -12.49 -8.53 -5.15
CA LYS A 98 -11.92 -8.28 -6.47
C LYS A 98 -13.01 -8.11 -7.51
N GLY A 99 -12.95 -7.00 -8.24
CA GLY A 99 -13.92 -6.66 -9.28
C GLY A 99 -15.00 -5.67 -8.83
N VAL A 100 -15.12 -5.38 -7.53
CA VAL A 100 -15.98 -4.29 -7.06
C VAL A 100 -15.42 -2.95 -7.54
N ALA A 101 -16.22 -2.19 -8.28
CA ALA A 101 -15.80 -0.90 -8.84
C ALA A 101 -15.44 0.08 -7.72
N GLY A 102 -14.23 0.66 -7.75
CA GLY A 102 -13.72 1.55 -6.70
C GLY A 102 -12.94 0.84 -5.59
N VAL A 103 -12.86 -0.50 -5.59
CA VAL A 103 -11.89 -1.22 -4.77
C VAL A 103 -10.55 -1.33 -5.52
N PRO A 104 -9.41 -1.01 -4.89
CA PRO A 104 -8.10 -1.25 -5.49
C PRO A 104 -7.90 -2.72 -5.80
N ARG A 105 -7.43 -3.01 -7.01
CA ARG A 105 -7.00 -4.35 -7.40
C ARG A 105 -5.63 -4.63 -6.80
N LEU A 106 -5.53 -5.73 -6.06
CA LEU A 106 -4.26 -6.33 -5.67
C LEU A 106 -3.55 -6.90 -6.90
N VAL A 107 -2.32 -6.45 -7.12
CA VAL A 107 -1.42 -6.93 -8.18
C VAL A 107 -0.48 -7.99 -7.64
N GLY A 108 0.01 -7.78 -6.42
CA GLY A 108 0.87 -8.72 -5.71
C GLY A 108 1.14 -8.26 -4.28
N TYR A 109 1.63 -9.17 -3.47
CA TYR A 109 2.05 -8.90 -2.10
C TYR A 109 3.21 -9.81 -1.71
N TRP A 110 3.94 -9.44 -0.66
CA TRP A 110 4.93 -10.31 -0.04
C TRP A 110 5.19 -9.91 1.40
N LEU A 111 5.54 -10.91 2.21
CA LEU A 111 6.14 -10.68 3.51
C LEU A 111 7.59 -10.26 3.30
N VAL A 112 7.96 -9.10 3.81
CA VAL A 112 9.34 -8.63 3.74
C VAL A 112 10.18 -9.55 4.59
N GLN A 113 11.36 -9.93 4.09
CA GLN A 113 12.27 -10.83 4.77
C GLN A 113 13.53 -10.08 5.18
N ALA A 114 13.94 -10.24 6.43
CA ALA A 114 15.22 -9.72 6.90
C ALA A 114 16.37 -10.68 6.52
N GLU A 115 16.09 -11.98 6.46
CA GLU A 115 17.00 -13.04 5.96
C GLU A 115 16.17 -14.06 5.18
N GLU A 116 16.80 -14.87 4.31
CA GLU A 116 16.11 -15.89 3.53
C GLU A 116 15.29 -16.83 4.44
N GLY A 117 13.98 -16.93 4.16
CA GLY A 117 13.04 -17.74 4.94
C GLY A 117 12.61 -17.13 6.28
N HIS A 118 13.12 -15.94 6.64
CA HIS A 118 12.85 -15.30 7.92
C HIS A 118 12.18 -13.93 7.71
N PRO A 119 10.88 -13.81 8.04
CA PRO A 119 10.16 -12.54 7.97
C PRO A 119 10.87 -11.41 8.73
N ASP A 120 10.73 -10.20 8.21
CA ASP A 120 11.19 -8.98 8.87
C ASP A 120 10.16 -8.61 9.94
N GLU A 121 10.58 -8.76 11.20
CA GLU A 121 9.73 -8.64 12.37
C GLU A 121 10.34 -7.67 13.37
N THR A 122 9.49 -6.86 14.01
CA THR A 122 9.96 -5.85 14.98
C THR A 122 10.72 -6.44 16.16
N GLN A 123 10.52 -7.74 16.46
CA GLN A 123 11.24 -8.44 17.53
C GLN A 123 12.75 -8.48 17.28
N ARG A 124 13.20 -8.45 16.03
CA ARG A 124 14.62 -8.45 15.66
C ARG A 124 15.35 -7.17 16.07
N TYR A 125 14.61 -6.06 16.22
CA TYR A 125 15.19 -4.74 16.49
C TYR A 125 14.94 -4.25 17.92
N ARG A 126 14.11 -4.95 18.72
CA ARG A 126 13.81 -4.57 20.10
C ARG A 126 14.70 -5.34 21.06
N ASN A 127 15.51 -4.62 21.84
CA ASN A 127 16.19 -5.21 23.00
C ASN A 127 15.12 -5.72 23.97
N LYS A 128 15.23 -6.98 24.41
CA LYS A 128 14.33 -7.58 25.42
C LYS A 128 14.49 -6.81 26.74
N ILE A 129 13.67 -5.80 26.97
CA ILE A 129 13.42 -5.32 28.34
C ILE A 129 12.44 -6.33 28.93
N GLU A 130 12.89 -7.01 29.98
CA GLU A 130 12.41 -8.32 30.46
C GLU A 130 10.91 -8.43 30.83
N ASN A 131 10.13 -7.36 30.72
CA ASN A 131 8.70 -7.35 31.05
C ASN A 131 7.81 -6.54 30.07
N SER A 132 8.29 -6.23 28.85
CA SER A 132 7.62 -5.23 27.98
C SER A 132 6.74 -5.78 26.85
N THR A 133 6.84 -7.04 26.39
CA THR A 133 6.15 -7.46 25.14
C THR A 133 5.84 -8.95 25.03
N VAL A 134 4.96 -9.48 25.88
CA VAL A 134 4.20 -10.67 25.48
C VAL A 134 3.14 -10.20 24.47
N GLY A 135 3.32 -10.47 23.18
CA GLY A 135 2.24 -10.38 22.17
C GLY A 135 2.16 -9.12 21.27
N ALA A 136 3.24 -8.36 21.08
CA ALA A 136 3.22 -7.16 20.23
C ALA A 136 4.36 -7.07 19.21
N TYR A 137 4.74 -8.18 18.60
CA TYR A 137 5.57 -8.12 17.39
C TYR A 137 4.69 -7.76 16.19
N ARG A 138 5.27 -7.03 15.24
CA ARG A 138 4.69 -6.73 13.94
C ARG A 138 5.54 -7.35 12.84
N THR A 139 4.88 -7.86 11.82
CA THR A 139 5.52 -8.42 10.62
C THR A 139 5.37 -7.42 9.49
N HIS A 140 6.45 -7.21 8.73
CA HIS A 140 6.49 -6.26 7.63
C HIS A 140 5.91 -6.90 6.36
N ILE A 141 4.90 -6.26 5.77
CA ILE A 141 4.27 -6.68 4.52
C ILE A 141 4.25 -5.53 3.52
N ARG A 142 4.39 -5.88 2.24
CA ARG A 142 4.24 -4.93 1.14
C ARG A 142 3.21 -5.41 0.13
N LEU A 143 2.34 -4.50 -0.30
CA LEU A 143 1.29 -4.73 -1.28
C LEU A 143 1.54 -3.82 -2.50
N VAL A 144 1.24 -4.33 -3.69
CA VAL A 144 1.19 -3.57 -4.93
C VAL A 144 -0.26 -3.51 -5.37
N LEU A 145 -0.80 -2.30 -5.49
CA LEU A 145 -2.20 -2.02 -5.77
C LEU A 145 -2.34 -1.14 -7.01
N LYS A 146 -3.49 -1.24 -7.70
CA LYS A 146 -3.87 -0.31 -8.77
C LYS A 146 -5.40 -0.19 -8.86
N PRO A 147 -5.96 0.89 -9.44
CA PRO A 147 -5.28 2.05 -10.02
C PRO A 147 -4.78 3.04 -8.97
N ARG A 148 -3.99 4.01 -9.42
CA ARG A 148 -3.63 5.17 -8.60
C ARG A 148 -4.88 6.01 -8.29
N ALA A 149 -5.00 6.45 -7.05
CA ALA A 149 -6.01 7.41 -6.62
C ALA A 149 -5.38 8.54 -5.78
N ARG A 150 -6.04 9.69 -5.71
CA ARG A 150 -5.64 10.85 -4.87
C ARG A 150 -6.52 10.94 -3.62
N PRO A 151 -6.02 11.48 -2.50
CA PRO A 151 -6.82 11.64 -1.29
C PRO A 151 -8.09 12.47 -1.48
N LEU A 152 -9.13 12.18 -0.69
CA LEU A 152 -10.42 12.89 -0.75
C LEU A 152 -10.29 14.42 -0.67
N TYR A 153 -9.40 14.95 0.18
CA TYR A 153 -9.23 16.39 0.37
C TYR A 153 -8.74 17.13 -0.88
N MET A 154 -8.25 16.40 -1.90
CA MET A 154 -7.83 16.97 -3.18
C MET A 154 -9.00 17.15 -4.17
N PHE A 155 -10.26 17.11 -3.71
CA PHE A 155 -11.42 17.25 -4.58
C PHE A 155 -11.41 18.60 -5.32
N ARG A 156 -11.79 18.59 -6.61
CA ARG A 156 -11.77 19.76 -7.50
C ARG A 156 -13.08 20.55 -7.46
N SER A 157 -14.17 19.93 -7.02
CA SER A 157 -15.48 20.58 -6.90
C SER A 157 -16.37 19.89 -5.89
N LYS A 158 -17.39 20.60 -5.38
CA LYS A 158 -18.43 20.00 -4.52
C LYS A 158 -19.13 18.82 -5.20
N LYS A 159 -19.32 18.90 -6.52
CA LYS A 159 -19.94 17.83 -7.32
C LYS A 159 -19.07 16.57 -7.34
N GLU A 160 -17.75 16.72 -7.47
CA GLU A 160 -16.81 15.61 -7.38
C GLU A 160 -16.85 14.97 -5.99
N LEU A 161 -16.81 15.78 -4.93
CA LEU A 161 -16.91 15.28 -3.56
C LEU A 161 -18.19 14.46 -3.33
N LEU A 162 -19.35 14.99 -3.73
CA LEU A 162 -20.62 14.28 -3.56
C LEU A 162 -20.70 12.98 -4.37
N ARG A 163 -20.11 12.94 -5.57
CA ARG A 163 -20.02 11.71 -6.37
C ARG A 163 -19.15 10.67 -5.68
N VAL A 164 -17.97 11.07 -5.19
CA VAL A 164 -17.07 10.17 -4.47
C VAL A 164 -17.76 9.58 -3.25
N LEU A 165 -18.41 10.40 -2.43
CA LEU A 165 -19.13 9.90 -1.24
C LEU A 165 -20.27 8.94 -1.61
N ARG A 166 -21.03 9.23 -2.68
CA ARG A 166 -22.04 8.30 -3.21
C ARG A 166 -21.40 6.97 -3.61
N ASP A 167 -20.28 7.01 -4.33
CA ASP A 167 -19.60 5.81 -4.81
C ASP A 167 -19.07 4.97 -3.62
N ILE A 168 -18.63 5.58 -2.51
CA ILE A 168 -18.25 4.84 -1.29
C ILE A 168 -19.43 4.05 -0.71
N VAL A 169 -20.63 4.63 -0.69
CA VAL A 169 -21.83 3.91 -0.26
C VAL A 169 -22.11 2.72 -1.17
N LEU A 170 -21.98 2.90 -2.49
CA LEU A 170 -22.19 1.83 -3.46
C LEU A 170 -21.13 0.72 -3.37
N ILE A 171 -19.87 1.07 -3.11
CA ILE A 171 -18.79 0.09 -2.86
C ILE A 171 -19.15 -0.76 -1.65
N GLN A 172 -19.52 -0.14 -0.53
CA GLN A 172 -19.85 -0.87 0.69
C GLN A 172 -21.12 -1.71 0.53
N GLN A 173 -22.12 -1.20 -0.19
CA GLN A 173 -23.33 -1.93 -0.53
C GLN A 173 -22.99 -3.20 -1.33
N CYS A 174 -22.20 -3.07 -2.40
CA CYS A 174 -21.79 -4.21 -3.22
C CYS A 174 -20.94 -5.21 -2.42
N ALA A 175 -19.99 -4.74 -1.61
CA ALA A 175 -19.19 -5.60 -0.75
C ALA A 175 -20.04 -6.41 0.23
N VAL A 176 -21.10 -5.81 0.81
CA VAL A 176 -22.01 -6.49 1.74
C VAL A 176 -22.93 -7.46 1.00
N GLU A 177 -23.64 -6.98 -0.01
CA GLU A 177 -24.70 -7.75 -0.67
C GLU A 177 -24.14 -8.88 -1.54
N THR A 178 -23.02 -8.65 -2.22
CA THR A 178 -22.46 -9.60 -3.18
C THR A 178 -21.36 -10.47 -2.56
N HIS A 179 -20.55 -9.91 -1.65
CA HIS A 179 -19.37 -10.60 -1.11
C HIS A 179 -19.49 -10.95 0.38
N GLN A 180 -20.56 -10.51 1.07
CA GLN A 180 -20.72 -10.64 2.51
C GLN A 180 -19.52 -10.08 3.29
N ILE A 181 -18.97 -8.93 2.87
CA ILE A 181 -17.82 -8.29 3.51
C ILE A 181 -18.16 -6.89 3.99
N LEU A 182 -17.79 -6.62 5.23
CA LEU A 182 -17.87 -5.30 5.86
C LEU A 182 -16.47 -4.69 5.97
N HIS A 183 -16.25 -3.48 5.47
CA HIS A 183 -14.92 -2.82 5.50
C HIS A 183 -14.46 -2.45 6.92
N ARG A 184 -15.40 -2.06 7.79
CA ARG A 184 -15.23 -1.63 9.18
C ARG A 184 -14.40 -0.35 9.44
N ASP A 185 -13.56 0.11 8.51
CA ASP A 185 -12.84 1.41 8.62
C ASP A 185 -13.17 2.38 7.46
N CYS A 186 -14.43 2.80 7.34
CA CYS A 186 -14.88 3.76 6.31
C CYS A 186 -14.61 5.22 6.71
N SER A 187 -13.39 5.53 7.15
CA SER A 187 -12.98 6.89 7.54
C SER A 187 -12.60 7.75 6.32
N LEU A 188 -12.63 9.08 6.47
CA LEU A 188 -12.26 10.02 5.39
C LEU A 188 -10.84 9.81 4.84
N ASN A 189 -9.93 9.24 5.65
CA ASN A 189 -8.55 8.96 5.26
C ASN A 189 -8.42 7.74 4.34
N ASN A 190 -9.43 6.87 4.34
CA ASN A 190 -9.49 5.68 3.51
C ASN A 190 -10.35 5.90 2.25
N ILE A 191 -10.92 7.08 2.09
CA ILE A 191 -11.66 7.48 0.90
C ILE A 191 -10.71 8.19 -0.05
N MET A 192 -10.66 7.69 -1.27
CA MET A 192 -9.81 8.19 -2.35
C MET A 192 -10.66 8.59 -3.55
N ILE A 193 -10.06 9.39 -4.42
CA ILE A 193 -10.61 9.84 -5.70
C ILE A 193 -9.78 9.20 -6.79
N GLU A 194 -10.40 8.31 -7.55
CA GLU A 194 -9.79 7.72 -8.73
C GLU A 194 -10.18 8.57 -9.95
N ASP A 195 -9.18 9.10 -10.65
CA ASP A 195 -9.39 9.79 -11.93
C ASP A 195 -9.49 8.72 -13.04
N CYS A 196 -10.61 8.70 -13.77
CA CYS A 196 -10.89 7.71 -14.83
C CYS A 196 -11.17 8.43 -16.16
N GLU A 197 -11.15 7.68 -17.27
CA GLU A 197 -11.67 8.18 -18.54
C GLU A 197 -13.16 8.57 -18.38
N GLY A 198 -13.46 9.86 -18.55
CA GLY A 198 -14.81 10.41 -18.36
C GLY A 198 -15.09 11.06 -17.00
N GLY A 199 -14.11 11.12 -16.09
CA GLY A 199 -14.22 11.93 -14.87
C GLY A 199 -13.47 11.34 -13.67
N SER A 200 -14.18 11.26 -12.55
CA SER A 200 -13.62 10.80 -11.28
C SER A 200 -14.66 9.97 -10.54
N ARG A 201 -14.22 8.92 -9.85
CA ARG A 201 -15.06 8.08 -8.99
C ARG A 201 -14.48 7.95 -7.60
N GLY A 202 -15.31 7.53 -6.65
CA GLY A 202 -14.84 7.16 -5.32
C GLY A 202 -14.10 5.83 -5.33
N SER A 203 -13.07 5.74 -4.48
CA SER A 203 -12.36 4.50 -4.21
C SER A 203 -12.16 4.32 -2.71
N LEU A 204 -12.34 3.09 -2.21
CA LEU A 204 -12.20 2.75 -0.79
C LEU A 204 -10.96 1.86 -0.60
N ILE A 205 -9.98 2.37 0.14
CA ILE A 205 -8.72 1.70 0.43
C ILE A 205 -8.69 1.17 1.87
N ASP A 206 -7.64 0.43 2.20
CA ASP A 206 -7.33 0.01 3.58
C ASP A 206 -8.30 -1.05 4.15
N TRP A 207 -8.37 -2.18 3.46
CA TRP A 207 -9.22 -3.33 3.79
C TRP A 207 -8.63 -4.19 4.92
N GLU A 208 -7.64 -3.69 5.67
CA GLU A 208 -6.94 -4.44 6.72
C GLU A 208 -7.86 -4.86 7.86
N PHE A 209 -8.87 -4.04 8.16
CA PHE A 209 -9.88 -4.33 9.17
C PHE A 209 -11.16 -4.93 8.59
N ALA A 210 -11.24 -5.20 7.28
CA ALA A 210 -12.43 -5.79 6.71
C ALA A 210 -12.66 -7.21 7.25
N SER A 211 -13.93 -7.62 7.31
CA SER A 211 -14.34 -8.91 7.83
C SER A 211 -15.57 -9.45 7.10
N ARG A 212 -15.64 -10.78 6.98
CA ARG A 212 -16.85 -11.46 6.52
C ARG A 212 -18.00 -11.31 7.53
N ILE A 213 -19.19 -11.12 6.98
CA ILE A 213 -20.46 -11.14 7.68
C ILE A 213 -20.88 -12.61 7.79
N THR A 214 -21.24 -13.04 8.98
CA THR A 214 -21.71 -14.40 9.27
C THR A 214 -23.19 -14.55 8.91
N SER A 215 -23.68 -15.79 8.88
CA SER A 215 -25.06 -16.12 8.47
C SER A 215 -26.15 -15.51 9.36
N ASP A 216 -25.81 -15.16 10.60
CA ASP A 216 -26.67 -14.45 11.57
C ASP A 216 -26.58 -12.93 11.45
N ASN A 217 -26.01 -12.40 10.35
CA ASN A 217 -25.75 -10.97 10.12
C ASN A 217 -24.88 -10.33 11.20
N THR A 218 -23.99 -11.10 11.83
CA THR A 218 -22.97 -10.59 12.74
C THR A 218 -21.61 -10.58 12.05
N TYR A 219 -20.59 -10.03 12.72
CA TYR A 219 -19.21 -10.07 12.24
C TYR A 219 -18.27 -10.02 13.44
N PRO A 220 -17.05 -10.59 13.34
CA PRO A 220 -16.08 -10.51 14.42
C PRO A 220 -15.81 -9.05 14.80
N THR A 221 -15.88 -8.70 16.08
CA THR A 221 -15.57 -7.35 16.57
C THR A 221 -14.08 -7.14 16.88
N GLY A 222 -13.24 -8.17 16.66
CA GLY A 222 -11.80 -8.09 16.86
C GLY A 222 -11.12 -7.21 15.81
N GLY A 223 -10.31 -6.25 16.27
CA GLY A 223 -9.55 -5.33 15.41
C GLY A 223 -9.65 -3.88 15.85
N THR A 224 -9.42 -3.57 17.13
CA THR A 224 -9.05 -2.19 17.50
C THR A 224 -7.56 -2.05 17.23
N GLY A 225 -7.19 -1.14 16.32
CA GLY A 225 -5.80 -0.76 16.05
C GLY A 225 -5.01 -0.34 17.29
#